data_AF-A0A8J7EN20-F1
#
_entry.id   AF-A0A8J7EN20-F1
#
_cell.length_a   1.000
_cell.length_b   1.000
_cell.length_c   1.000
_cell.angle_alpha   90.00
_cell.angle_beta   90.00
_cell.angle_gamma   90.00
#
_symmetry.space_group_name_H-M   'P 1'
#
loop_
_entity.id
_entity.type
_entity.pdbx_description
1 polymer ?
#
loop_
_entity_poly.entity_id
_entity_poly.type
_entity_poly.pdbx_seq_one_letter_code
_entity_poly.pdbx_strand_id
1 'polypeptide(L)'
;MSLILQIANLSVSLDVFASKEYPRIRADIGKVSYTAAGTPVGSGTFYEPKHLWDINVLLEDRELHLLKLIYAEHDFRRRSLQDANVTIIDTTQYYEERLPRTRAIAPGTEQLDLPEPNPTHCLYYAQFKAWFSQEPRFDHQRAYWGARFTLVETDKVAAV
;
A
#
# COMPACT_ATOMS: atom_id res chain seq x y z
N MET A 1 -11.31 -4.17 9.96
CA MET A 1 -10.76 -3.64 8.70
C MET A 1 -9.46 -2.97 9.07
N SER A 2 -8.35 -3.40 8.48
CA SER A 2 -7.02 -2.97 8.90
C SER A 2 -6.08 -2.86 7.70
N LEU A 3 -5.06 -2.04 7.86
CA LEU A 3 -3.92 -1.97 6.96
C LEU A 3 -2.69 -2.46 7.71
N ILE A 4 -2.07 -3.54 7.27
CA ILE A 4 -0.84 -4.04 7.89
C ILE A 4 0.33 -3.65 7.00
N LEU A 5 1.33 -2.98 7.58
CA LEU A 5 2.58 -2.62 6.91
C LEU A 5 3.68 -3.55 7.39
N GLN A 6 4.43 -4.14 6.45
CA GLN A 6 5.50 -5.08 6.76
C GLN A 6 6.76 -4.80 5.95
N ILE A 7 7.91 -4.82 6.62
CA ILE A 7 9.22 -4.82 5.98
C ILE A 7 10.18 -5.65 6.82
N ALA A 8 10.90 -6.57 6.19
CA ALA A 8 11.74 -7.55 6.89
C ALA A 8 10.96 -8.32 7.98
N ASN A 9 11.35 -8.18 9.24
CA ASN A 9 10.69 -8.76 10.42
C ASN A 9 9.83 -7.74 11.20
N LEU A 10 9.67 -6.52 10.69
CA LEU A 10 8.85 -5.48 11.30
C LEU A 10 7.44 -5.53 10.71
N SER A 11 6.43 -5.44 11.58
CA SER A 11 5.02 -5.41 11.19
C SER A 11 4.26 -4.48 12.13
N VAL A 12 3.39 -3.63 11.57
CA VAL A 12 2.44 -2.81 12.34
C VAL A 12 1.05 -2.95 11.74
N SER A 13 0.05 -3.13 12.59
CA SER A 13 -1.37 -3.08 12.20
C SER A 13 -1.89 -1.66 12.41
N LEU A 14 -2.65 -1.16 11.45
CA LEU A 14 -3.28 0.15 11.49
C LEU A 14 -4.79 -0.06 11.42
N ASP A 15 -5.46 0.20 12.55
CA ASP A 15 -6.87 -0.16 12.75
C ASP A 15 -7.78 1.08 12.96
N VAL A 16 -7.22 2.20 13.41
CA VAL A 16 -7.99 3.41 13.78
C VAL A 16 -7.66 4.57 12.84
N PHE A 17 -8.37 4.65 11.72
CA PHE A 17 -8.22 5.74 10.74
C PHE A 17 -8.93 7.01 11.21
N ALA A 18 -8.23 8.14 11.14
CA ALA A 18 -8.78 9.45 11.49
C ALA A 18 -9.65 10.06 10.37
N SER A 19 -9.52 9.57 9.14
CA SER A 19 -10.39 9.90 8.00
C SER A 19 -11.52 8.87 7.84
N LYS A 20 -12.70 9.31 7.38
CA LYS A 20 -13.78 8.41 6.96
C LYS A 20 -13.57 7.82 5.56
N GLU A 21 -12.63 8.36 4.81
CA GLU A 21 -12.28 7.89 3.47
C GLU A 21 -11.25 6.76 3.56
N TYR A 22 -11.47 5.72 2.74
CA TYR A 22 -10.54 4.59 2.64
C TYR A 22 -9.19 5.08 2.13
N PRO A 23 -8.06 4.58 2.69
CA PRO A 23 -6.76 5.17 2.42
C PRO A 23 -6.29 4.99 0.97
N ARG A 24 -6.81 3.98 0.26
CA ARG A 24 -6.34 3.60 -1.08
C ARG A 24 -7.06 4.36 -2.19
N ILE A 25 -6.29 5.09 -2.98
CA ILE A 25 -6.73 5.76 -4.21
C ILE A 25 -5.90 5.27 -5.41
N ARG A 26 -6.48 5.28 -6.61
CA ARG A 26 -5.70 5.08 -7.84
C ARG A 26 -4.97 6.37 -8.17
N ALA A 27 -3.68 6.30 -8.43
CA ALA A 27 -2.93 7.44 -8.96
C ALA A 27 -3.51 7.76 -10.34
N ASP A 28 -4.33 8.81 -10.42
CA ASP A 28 -4.77 9.34 -11.71
C ASP A 28 -3.51 9.83 -12.44
N ILE A 29 -3.29 9.36 -13.66
CA ILE A 29 -2.00 9.45 -14.36
C ILE A 29 -1.77 10.89 -14.80
N GLY A 30 -1.29 11.73 -13.88
CA GLY A 30 -0.81 13.07 -14.17
C GLY A 30 0.43 13.00 -15.06
N LYS A 31 0.24 13.23 -16.36
CA LYS A 31 1.24 13.55 -17.41
C LYS A 31 2.59 12.83 -17.31
N VAL A 32 2.74 11.84 -18.19
CA VAL A 32 4.02 11.23 -18.59
C VAL A 32 5.05 12.34 -18.86
N SER A 33 6.12 12.39 -18.04
CA SER A 33 7.29 13.21 -18.33
C SER A 33 8.27 12.38 -19.14
N TYR A 34 8.61 12.85 -20.33
CA TYR A 34 9.59 12.21 -21.21
C TYR A 34 10.98 12.75 -20.89
N THR A 35 12.00 11.88 -20.92
CA THR A 35 13.39 12.34 -20.98
C THR A 35 13.66 13.05 -22.31
N ALA A 36 14.71 13.87 -22.37
CA ALA A 36 15.12 14.56 -23.61
C ALA A 36 15.44 13.59 -24.78
N ALA A 37 15.65 12.30 -24.51
CA ALA A 37 15.85 11.24 -25.49
C ALA A 37 14.57 10.45 -25.85
N GLY A 38 13.40 10.87 -25.36
CA GLY A 38 12.11 10.22 -25.64
C GLY A 38 11.85 8.94 -24.87
N THR A 39 12.75 8.51 -23.96
CA THR A 39 12.54 7.31 -23.15
C THR A 39 11.60 7.61 -21.99
N PRO A 40 10.47 6.88 -21.85
CA PRO A 40 9.61 6.98 -20.68
C PRO A 40 10.35 6.43 -19.46
N VAL A 41 10.46 7.22 -18.39
CA VAL A 41 11.01 6.76 -17.11
C VAL A 41 9.84 6.37 -16.22
N GLY A 42 9.55 5.07 -16.20
CA GLY A 42 8.56 4.46 -15.32
C GLY A 42 8.72 2.95 -15.37
N SER A 43 9.35 2.35 -14.37
CA SER A 43 9.38 0.90 -14.23
C SER A 43 8.01 0.43 -13.73
N GLY A 44 7.26 -0.17 -14.65
CA GLY A 44 5.95 -0.80 -14.44
C GLY A 44 5.22 -0.98 -15.77
N THR A 45 4.50 -2.09 -15.94
CA THR A 45 3.65 -2.35 -17.11
C THR A 45 2.62 -1.21 -17.22
N PHE A 46 2.74 -0.37 -18.25
CA PHE A 46 2.12 0.94 -18.43
C PHE A 46 0.56 0.98 -18.40
N TYR A 47 -0.11 -0.15 -18.18
CA TYR A 47 -1.57 -0.30 -18.32
C TYR A 47 -2.33 -0.37 -16.99
N GLU A 48 -1.70 -0.66 -15.85
CA GLU A 48 -2.37 -0.64 -14.54
C GLU A 48 -2.00 0.66 -13.79
N PRO A 49 -2.97 1.53 -13.44
CA PRO A 49 -2.69 2.70 -12.62
C PRO A 49 -2.20 2.24 -11.24
N LYS A 50 -1.05 2.77 -10.82
CA LYS A 50 -0.47 2.50 -9.49
C LYS A 50 -1.40 2.99 -8.39
N HIS A 51 -1.41 2.30 -7.26
CA HIS A 51 -2.17 2.73 -6.08
C HIS A 51 -1.35 3.67 -5.21
N LEU A 52 -2.04 4.60 -4.57
CA LEU A 52 -1.52 5.47 -3.53
C LEU A 52 -2.33 5.22 -2.26
N TRP A 53 -1.65 5.21 -1.11
CA TRP A 53 -2.31 5.21 0.18
C TRP A 53 -2.02 6.52 0.87
N ASP A 54 -3.03 7.36 1.07
CA ASP A 54 -2.92 8.53 1.93
C ASP A 54 -3.49 8.16 3.30
N ILE A 55 -2.60 8.03 4.29
CA ILE A 55 -2.92 7.41 5.57
C ILE A 55 -2.87 8.48 6.65
N ASN A 56 -3.99 8.62 7.36
CA ASN A 56 -4.11 9.39 8.58
C ASN A 56 -4.71 8.49 9.67
N VAL A 57 -3.90 8.11 10.65
CA VAL A 57 -4.21 7.06 11.62
C VAL A 57 -3.86 7.51 13.04
N LEU A 58 -4.61 7.03 14.02
CA LEU A 58 -4.29 7.17 15.44
C LEU A 58 -3.54 5.94 15.92
N LEU A 59 -2.45 6.16 16.64
CA LEU A 59 -1.53 5.13 17.10
C LEU A 59 -1.34 5.17 18.61
N GLU A 60 -1.21 4.02 19.22
CA GLU A 60 -0.61 3.84 20.53
C GLU A 60 0.92 3.97 20.46
N ASP A 61 1.59 4.14 21.61
CA ASP A 61 3.04 4.29 21.67
C ASP A 61 3.78 3.12 20.99
N ARG A 62 3.30 1.88 21.16
CA ARG A 62 3.92 0.71 20.54
C ARG A 62 3.85 0.78 19.02
N GLU A 63 2.70 1.13 18.47
CA GLU A 63 2.47 1.23 17.03
C GLU A 63 3.27 2.37 16.41
N LEU A 64 3.35 3.50 17.12
CA LEU A 64 4.22 4.62 16.75
C LEU A 64 5.68 4.18 16.60
N HIS A 65 6.21 3.46 17.60
CA HIS A 65 7.59 2.99 17.58
C HIS A 65 7.82 2.01 16.42
N LEU A 66 6.89 1.08 16.18
CA LEU A 66 6.98 0.15 15.06
C LEU A 66 6.93 0.88 13.71
N LEU A 67 6.04 1.85 13.53
CA LEU A 67 5.97 2.62 12.29
C LEU A 67 7.25 3.43 12.04
N LYS A 68 7.84 4.03 13.07
CA LYS A 68 9.16 4.71 12.98
C LYS A 68 10.26 3.74 12.56
N LEU A 69 10.30 2.53 13.12
CA LEU A 69 11.28 1.51 12.75
C LEU A 69 11.08 1.01 11.32
N ILE A 70 9.84 0.80 10.89
CA ILE A 70 9.51 0.42 9.51
C ILE A 70 9.99 1.49 8.53
N TYR A 71 9.74 2.77 8.82
CA TYR A 71 10.24 3.86 7.99
C TYR A 71 11.78 3.92 7.95
N ALA A 72 12.43 3.79 9.11
CA ALA A 72 13.89 3.79 9.20
C ALA A 72 14.52 2.63 8.40
N GLU A 73 13.95 1.43 8.50
CA GLU A 73 14.40 0.25 7.74
C GLU A 73 14.19 0.45 6.23
N HIS A 74 13.03 0.98 5.82
CA HIS A 74 12.76 1.35 4.42
C HIS A 74 13.81 2.34 3.90
N ASP A 75 14.08 3.43 4.62
CA ASP A 75 15.02 4.44 4.18
C ASP A 75 16.46 3.91 4.13
N PHE A 76 16.87 3.09 5.11
CA PHE A 76 18.17 2.43 5.11
C PHE A 76 18.35 1.51 3.89
N ARG A 77 17.39 0.63 3.61
CA ARG A 77 17.44 -0.29 2.46
C ARG A 77 17.44 0.45 1.13
N ARG A 78 16.61 1.49 1.02
CA ARG A 78 16.52 2.34 -0.18
C ARG A 78 17.87 3.00 -0.48
N ARG A 79 18.54 3.55 0.54
CA ARG A 79 19.88 4.16 0.39
C ARG A 79 20.97 3.13 0.11
N SER A 80 20.78 1.89 0.57
CA SER A 80 21.72 0.78 0.39
C SER A 80 21.48 -0.03 -0.89
N LEU A 81 20.57 0.42 -1.77
CA LEU A 81 20.18 -0.27 -3.02
C LEU A 81 19.70 -1.72 -2.79
N GLN A 82 19.08 -1.98 -1.65
CA GLN A 82 18.41 -3.25 -1.33
C GLN A 82 16.91 -3.15 -1.61
N ASP A 83 16.20 -4.28 -1.59
CA ASP A 83 14.74 -4.29 -1.68
C ASP A 83 14.12 -3.57 -0.46
N ALA A 84 13.68 -2.33 -0.72
CA ALA A 84 13.09 -1.43 0.26
C ALA A 84 11.56 -1.49 0.27
N ASN A 85 10.95 -2.42 -0.47
CA ASN A 85 9.51 -2.48 -0.57
C ASN A 85 8.84 -2.82 0.77
N VAL A 86 7.89 -1.98 1.18
CA VAL A 86 6.95 -2.28 2.26
C VAL A 86 5.81 -3.10 1.67
N THR A 87 5.55 -4.28 2.23
CA THR A 87 4.35 -5.04 1.91
C THR A 87 3.17 -4.40 2.62
N ILE A 88 2.14 -4.06 1.87
CA ILE A 88 0.85 -3.63 2.40
C ILE A 88 -0.10 -4.82 2.29
N ILE A 89 -0.67 -5.24 3.41
CA ILE A 89 -1.81 -6.15 3.45
C ILE A 89 -3.05 -5.28 3.70
N ASP A 90 -3.89 -5.14 2.68
CA ASP A 90 -5.01 -4.22 2.69
C ASP A 90 -6.33 -4.96 2.84
N THR A 91 -6.90 -4.91 4.05
CA THR A 91 -8.25 -5.40 4.36
C THR A 91 -9.26 -4.27 4.55
N THR A 92 -8.91 -3.06 4.11
CA THR A 92 -9.77 -1.87 4.22
C THR A 92 -10.71 -1.74 3.03
N GLN A 93 -10.26 -2.13 1.83
CA GLN A 93 -11.02 -2.01 0.59
C GLN A 93 -10.82 -3.21 -0.34
N TYR A 94 -11.91 -3.75 -0.87
CA TYR A 94 -11.86 -4.75 -1.93
C TYR A 94 -11.09 -4.23 -3.13
N TYR A 95 -10.19 -5.05 -3.66
CA TYR A 95 -9.58 -4.89 -4.96
C TYR A 95 -10.44 -5.60 -6.00
N GLU A 96 -10.72 -4.90 -7.09
CA GLU A 96 -11.49 -5.40 -8.22
C GLU A 96 -10.59 -5.49 -9.44
N GLU A 97 -10.56 -6.66 -10.08
CA GLU A 97 -9.92 -6.84 -11.38
C GLU A 97 -10.61 -7.90 -12.23
N ARG A 98 -10.28 -7.89 -13.52
CA ARG A 98 -10.73 -8.89 -14.48
C ARG A 98 -10.02 -10.23 -14.23
N LEU A 99 -10.74 -11.33 -14.37
CA LEU A 99 -10.14 -12.66 -14.31
C LEU A 99 -9.19 -12.92 -15.51
N PRO A 100 -8.11 -13.71 -15.32
CA PRO A 100 -7.73 -14.39 -14.08
C PRO A 100 -7.13 -13.44 -13.04
N ARG A 101 -7.29 -13.78 -11.76
CA ARG A 101 -6.65 -13.06 -10.65
C ARG A 101 -5.14 -12.98 -10.86
N THR A 102 -4.59 -11.79 -10.73
CA THR A 102 -3.17 -11.53 -10.98
C THR A 102 -2.40 -11.07 -9.74
N ARG A 103 -3.09 -10.71 -8.65
CA ARG A 103 -2.46 -10.32 -7.37
C ARG A 103 -2.70 -11.33 -6.26
N ALA A 104 -1.78 -11.34 -5.29
CA ALA A 104 -1.93 -12.12 -4.08
C ALA A 104 -3.07 -11.61 -3.21
N ILE A 105 -3.84 -12.55 -2.67
CA ILE A 105 -4.90 -12.27 -1.69
C ILE A 105 -4.26 -11.95 -0.33
N ALA A 106 -4.85 -11.02 0.41
CA ALA A 106 -4.47 -10.71 1.78
C ALA A 106 -4.60 -11.99 2.65
N PRO A 107 -3.59 -12.35 3.46
CA PRO A 107 -3.62 -13.59 4.23
C PRO A 107 -4.86 -13.71 5.12
N GLY A 108 -5.45 -14.91 5.17
CA GLY A 108 -6.67 -15.17 5.95
C GLY A 108 -7.96 -14.62 5.32
N THR A 109 -7.91 -14.16 4.08
CA THR A 109 -9.09 -13.77 3.30
C THR A 109 -9.21 -14.62 2.04
N GLU A 110 -10.37 -14.55 1.39
CA GLU A 110 -10.69 -15.33 0.20
C GLU A 110 -11.19 -14.42 -0.92
N GLN A 111 -11.17 -14.95 -2.15
CA GLN A 111 -11.83 -14.30 -3.26
C GLN A 111 -13.35 -14.41 -3.06
N LEU A 112 -14.06 -13.29 -3.21
CA LEU A 112 -15.51 -13.28 -3.15
C LEU A 112 -16.08 -13.94 -4.42
N ASP A 113 -16.96 -14.91 -4.22
CA ASP A 113 -17.76 -15.48 -5.31
C ASP A 113 -18.79 -14.44 -5.76
N LEU A 114 -18.72 -14.04 -7.03
CA LEU A 114 -19.72 -13.19 -7.64
C LEU A 114 -20.94 -14.03 -8.05
N PRO A 115 -22.17 -13.49 -7.92
CA PRO A 115 -23.40 -14.26 -8.16
C PRO A 115 -23.65 -14.65 -9.63
N GLU A 116 -22.77 -14.25 -10.55
CA GLU A 116 -22.92 -14.51 -11.98
C GLU A 116 -22.39 -15.90 -12.36
N PRO A 117 -23.05 -16.63 -13.28
CA PRO A 117 -22.65 -17.99 -13.65
C PRO A 117 -21.30 -18.07 -14.40
N ASN A 118 -20.81 -16.95 -14.94
CA ASN A 118 -19.51 -16.83 -15.60
C ASN A 118 -18.92 -15.45 -15.28
N PRO A 119 -18.42 -15.24 -14.05
CA PRO A 119 -17.95 -13.92 -13.66
C PRO A 119 -16.76 -13.53 -14.53
N THR A 120 -16.74 -12.27 -14.97
CA THR A 120 -15.60 -11.71 -15.73
C THR A 120 -14.59 -11.01 -14.82
N HIS A 121 -15.00 -10.71 -13.58
CA HIS A 121 -14.23 -10.00 -12.57
C HIS A 121 -14.14 -10.82 -11.29
N CYS A 122 -13.23 -10.41 -10.42
CA CYS A 122 -13.10 -10.94 -9.08
C CYS A 122 -12.92 -9.80 -8.08
N LEU A 123 -13.43 -10.01 -6.87
CA LEU A 123 -13.30 -9.10 -5.73
C LEU A 123 -12.57 -9.81 -4.61
N TYR A 124 -11.53 -9.21 -4.05
CA TYR A 124 -10.77 -9.77 -2.94
C TYR A 124 -9.97 -8.69 -2.20
N TYR A 125 -9.56 -8.96 -0.96
CA TYR A 125 -8.57 -8.11 -0.29
C TYR A 125 -7.18 -8.47 -0.77
N ALA A 126 -6.34 -7.49 -1.10
CA ALA A 126 -5.11 -7.70 -1.86
C ALA A 126 -3.85 -7.31 -1.08
N GLN A 127 -2.71 -7.84 -1.54
CA GLN A 127 -1.39 -7.41 -1.11
C GLN A 127 -0.73 -6.52 -2.15
N PHE A 128 0.05 -5.53 -1.68
CA PHE A 128 0.77 -4.59 -2.53
C PHE A 128 2.21 -4.42 -2.05
N LYS A 129 3.12 -4.05 -2.96
CA LYS A 129 4.42 -3.50 -2.59
C LYS A 129 4.38 -1.99 -2.78
N ALA A 130 4.86 -1.26 -1.80
CA ALA A 130 4.88 0.19 -1.84
C ALA A 130 6.09 0.79 -1.14
N TRP A 131 6.37 2.06 -1.45
CA TRP A 131 7.37 2.88 -0.76
C TRP A 131 6.73 4.03 -0.01
N PHE A 132 7.38 4.48 1.06
CA PHE A 132 7.07 5.78 1.63
C PHE A 132 7.50 6.87 0.65
N SER A 133 6.54 7.70 0.24
CA SER A 133 6.83 8.89 -0.58
C SER A 133 7.63 9.94 0.19
N GLN A 134 7.40 10.02 1.51
CA GLN A 134 8.02 10.97 2.42
C GLN A 134 8.04 10.40 3.85
N GLU A 135 8.82 11.04 4.72
CA GLU A 135 8.85 10.72 6.15
C GLU A 135 7.46 10.89 6.79
N PRO A 136 6.99 9.92 7.60
CA PRO A 136 5.77 10.07 8.36
C PRO A 136 5.83 11.25 9.33
N ARG A 137 4.75 12.02 9.35
CA ARG A 137 4.58 13.12 10.30
C ARG A 137 3.79 12.64 11.50
N PHE A 138 4.24 13.02 12.69
CA PHE A 138 3.62 12.63 13.94
C PHE A 138 3.16 13.87 14.71
N ASP A 139 1.94 13.79 15.26
CA ASP A 139 1.37 14.83 16.11
C ASP A 139 0.82 14.18 17.39
N HIS A 140 1.14 14.75 18.55
CA HIS A 140 0.71 14.19 19.82
C HIS A 140 -0.71 14.65 20.14
N GLN A 141 -1.67 13.71 20.12
CA GLN A 141 -3.09 13.97 20.34
C GLN A 141 -3.59 13.34 21.63
N ARG A 142 -3.42 14.08 22.74
CA ARG A 142 -3.85 13.65 24.09
C ARG A 142 -3.23 12.32 24.52
N ALA A 143 -3.96 11.22 24.32
CA ALA A 143 -3.56 9.86 24.71
C ALA A 143 -3.05 9.01 23.53
N TYR A 144 -3.11 9.55 22.31
CA TYR A 144 -2.72 8.86 21.08
C TYR A 144 -1.78 9.73 20.25
N TRP A 145 -1.12 9.11 19.28
CA TRP A 145 -0.33 9.79 18.27
C TRP A 145 -1.05 9.78 16.94
N GLY A 146 -1.30 10.96 16.37
CA GLY A 146 -1.70 11.06 14.97
C GLY A 146 -0.49 10.84 14.07
N ALA A 147 -0.57 9.90 13.13
CA ALA A 147 0.44 9.68 12.10
C ALA A 147 -0.14 9.98 10.71
N ARG A 148 0.59 10.76 9.91
CA ARG A 148 0.23 11.11 8.53
C ARG A 148 1.36 10.76 7.57
N PHE A 149 1.07 9.96 6.55
CA PHE A 149 2.06 9.54 5.57
C PHE A 149 1.39 9.01 4.31
N THR A 150 2.17 8.94 3.23
CA THR A 150 1.67 8.45 1.94
C THR A 150 2.56 7.34 1.41
N LEU A 151 1.96 6.22 1.01
CA LEU A 151 2.64 5.10 0.35
C LEU A 151 2.31 5.09 -1.15
N VAL A 152 3.29 4.73 -1.98
CA VAL A 152 3.15 4.66 -3.44
C VAL A 152 3.45 3.24 -3.88
N GLU A 153 2.53 2.61 -4.62
CA GLU A 153 2.74 1.28 -5.16
C GLU A 153 3.98 1.25 -6.07
N THR A 154 4.85 0.30 -5.82
CA THR A 154 6.08 0.09 -6.60
C THR A 154 5.88 -1.04 -7.58
N ASP A 155 5.52 -2.20 -7.04
CA ASP A 155 5.43 -3.48 -7.73
C ASP A 155 4.18 -4.25 -7.32
N LYS A 156 3.79 -5.15 -8.21
CA LYS A 156 2.68 -6.08 -8.00
C LYS A 156 3.14 -7.27 -7.17
N VAL A 157 2.39 -7.62 -6.13
CA VAL A 157 2.55 -8.92 -5.46
C VAL A 157 1.78 -9.95 -6.29
N ALA A 158 2.49 -10.74 -7.08
CA ALA A 158 1.87 -11.71 -7.98
C ALA A 158 1.03 -12.75 -7.22
N ALA A 159 -0.10 -13.13 -7.82
CA ALA A 159 -0.85 -14.31 -7.37
C ALA A 159 0.06 -15.55 -7.39
N VAL A 160 0.05 -16.31 -6.30
CA VAL A 160 0.60 -17.68 -6.24
C VAL A 160 -0.46 -18.65 -6.77
#